data_AF-V7AXV1-F1
#
_entry.id   AF-V7AXV1-F1
#
_cell.length_a   1.000
_cell.length_b   1.000
_cell.length_c   1.000
_cell.angle_alpha   90.00
_cell.angle_beta   90.00
_cell.angle_gamma   90.00
#
_symmetry.space_group_name_H-M   'P 1'
#
loop_
_entity.id
_entity.type
_entity.pdbx_description
1 polymer ?
#
loop_
_entity_poly.entity_id
_entity_poly.type
_entity_poly.pdbx_seq_one_letter_code
_entity_poly.pdbx_strand_id
1 'polypeptide(L)'
;KTTENISHAYGIAVIGDMMITTTLVSLIMLVIWKKSLWRVALFFFGFGFIEIVYFSSQLTKFTRGGYLPTLLALFLTMVMGIWHYVHKERYMFELKNKISNTYLNEVANNPDVRRVPGIGLMYSELVQGIPPIFSHLIGSIPSIHSIVVFVSIKAIPVSSVASEERFLFRQVEPREYRVFRCVVRHGYNDVLGDPVEFESQLIQSLKAYVQEHNYSTTEVEVSENATEQVTVVESSDKREAHQSSDKIIQNQSTSPSFNSIRSLGGNVANSPIHGVEEELKFIDRALEKGVVYMLAEAEVLAHPNSSIFNKIVVNYVYSFFRKNFRQGQNSMAIPRKRLLKVGMTYEI
;
A
#
# COMPACT_ATOMS: atom_id res chain seq x y z
N LYS A 1 -37.04 -2.11 -40.86
CA LYS A 1 -35.80 -2.88 -41.15
C LYS A 1 -34.63 -2.59 -40.19
N THR A 2 -34.61 -1.46 -39.46
CA THR A 2 -33.53 -1.11 -38.51
C THR A 2 -33.74 -1.69 -37.09
N THR A 3 -34.98 -1.89 -36.65
CA THR A 3 -35.30 -2.35 -35.28
C THR A 3 -34.97 -3.83 -35.02
N GLU A 4 -35.12 -4.71 -36.02
CA GLU A 4 -34.86 -6.16 -35.87
C GLU A 4 -33.38 -6.46 -35.65
N ASN A 5 -32.49 -5.75 -36.34
CA ASN A 5 -31.03 -5.92 -36.19
C ASN A 5 -30.55 -5.50 -34.79
N ILE A 6 -31.15 -4.45 -34.22
CA ILE A 6 -30.87 -4.02 -32.84
C ILE A 6 -31.40 -5.05 -31.83
N SER A 7 -32.57 -5.64 -32.08
CA SER A 7 -33.12 -6.71 -31.24
C SER A 7 -32.22 -7.95 -31.19
N HIS A 8 -31.62 -8.34 -32.32
CA HIS A 8 -30.67 -9.45 -32.37
C HIS A 8 -29.40 -9.18 -31.56
N ALA A 9 -28.85 -7.97 -31.63
CA ALA A 9 -27.68 -7.55 -30.86
C ALA A 9 -27.94 -7.61 -29.34
N TYR A 10 -29.07 -7.08 -28.89
CA TYR A 10 -29.48 -7.10 -27.48
C TYR A 10 -29.69 -8.53 -26.96
N GLY A 11 -30.31 -9.39 -27.78
CA GLY A 11 -30.58 -10.78 -27.41
C GLY A 11 -29.33 -11.61 -27.08
N ILE A 12 -28.22 -11.38 -27.78
CA ILE A 12 -26.93 -12.07 -27.51
C ILE A 12 -26.28 -11.56 -26.22
N ALA A 13 -26.34 -10.24 -25.96
CA ALA A 13 -25.77 -9.68 -24.74
C ALA A 13 -26.52 -10.15 -23.48
N VAL A 14 -27.85 -10.15 -23.52
CA VAL A 14 -28.69 -10.55 -22.37
C VAL A 14 -28.51 -12.02 -22.02
N ILE A 15 -28.48 -12.91 -23.01
CA ILE A 15 -28.24 -14.33 -22.72
C ILE A 15 -26.83 -14.60 -22.18
N GLY A 16 -25.84 -13.82 -22.63
CA GLY A 16 -24.48 -13.88 -22.09
C GLY A 16 -24.43 -13.46 -20.61
N ASP A 17 -25.13 -12.38 -20.26
CA ASP A 17 -25.28 -11.94 -18.86
C ASP A 17 -26.02 -12.99 -18.01
N MET A 18 -27.11 -13.58 -18.52
CA MET A 18 -27.83 -14.66 -17.84
C MET A 18 -26.90 -15.87 -17.56
N MET A 19 -26.10 -16.30 -18.54
CA MET A 19 -25.14 -17.40 -18.35
C MET A 19 -24.06 -17.09 -17.31
N ILE A 20 -23.55 -15.85 -17.29
CA ILE A 20 -22.58 -15.40 -16.29
C ILE A 20 -23.22 -15.37 -14.90
N THR A 21 -24.43 -14.82 -14.77
CA THR A 21 -25.14 -14.74 -13.48
C THR A 21 -25.51 -16.12 -12.95
N THR A 22 -25.98 -17.06 -13.78
CA THR A 22 -26.26 -18.44 -13.39
C THR A 22 -25.00 -19.16 -12.89
N THR A 23 -23.85 -18.95 -13.55
CA THR A 23 -22.55 -19.47 -13.10
C THR A 23 -22.12 -18.83 -11.78
N LEU A 24 -22.26 -17.51 -11.64
CA LEU A 24 -21.89 -16.77 -10.44
C LEU A 24 -22.75 -17.16 -9.23
N VAL A 25 -24.07 -17.25 -9.40
CA VAL A 25 -25.00 -17.69 -8.35
C VAL A 25 -24.70 -19.13 -7.94
N SER A 26 -24.38 -20.00 -8.89
CA SER A 26 -23.97 -21.39 -8.58
C SER A 26 -22.69 -21.43 -7.74
N LEU A 27 -21.70 -20.58 -8.06
CA LEU A 27 -20.47 -20.43 -7.28
C LEU A 27 -20.78 -19.90 -5.86
N ILE A 28 -21.67 -18.90 -5.74
CA ILE A 28 -22.11 -18.34 -4.45
C ILE A 28 -22.81 -19.41 -3.59
N MET A 29 -23.69 -20.23 -4.19
CA MET A 29 -24.37 -21.32 -3.48
C MET A 29 -23.39 -22.37 -2.93
N LEU A 30 -22.28 -22.60 -3.64
CA LEU A 30 -21.22 -23.52 -3.25
C LEU A 30 -20.31 -22.92 -2.16
N VAL A 31 -19.77 -21.72 -2.40
CA VAL A 31 -18.73 -21.12 -1.55
C VAL A 31 -19.31 -20.43 -0.31
N ILE A 32 -20.38 -19.64 -0.47
CA ILE A 32 -20.93 -18.79 0.60
C ILE A 32 -22.04 -19.55 1.35
N TRP A 33 -23.03 -20.08 0.63
CA TRP A 33 -24.19 -20.74 1.26
C TRP A 33 -23.93 -22.20 1.66
N LYS A 34 -22.79 -22.78 1.27
CA LYS A 34 -22.34 -24.14 1.60
C LYS A 34 -23.45 -25.19 1.43
N LYS A 35 -24.25 -25.07 0.35
CA LYS A 35 -25.33 -26.03 0.07
C LYS A 35 -24.75 -27.35 -0.43
N SER A 36 -25.53 -28.44 -0.29
CA SER A 36 -25.09 -29.74 -0.78
C SER A 36 -24.86 -29.71 -2.29
N LEU A 37 -23.75 -30.31 -2.74
CA LEU A 37 -23.29 -30.27 -4.13
C LEU A 37 -24.37 -30.69 -5.12
N TRP A 38 -25.20 -31.67 -4.75
CA TRP A 38 -26.30 -32.15 -5.58
C TRP A 38 -27.38 -31.07 -5.87
N ARG A 39 -27.71 -30.22 -4.88
CA ARG A 39 -28.66 -29.12 -5.07
C ARG A 39 -28.11 -28.04 -5.98
N VAL A 40 -26.82 -27.74 -5.84
CA VAL A 40 -26.13 -26.76 -6.71
C VAL A 40 -26.04 -27.28 -8.14
N ALA A 41 -25.68 -28.56 -8.31
CA ALA A 41 -25.64 -29.21 -9.62
C ALA A 41 -27.01 -29.20 -10.30
N LEU A 42 -28.08 -29.54 -9.57
CA LEU A 42 -29.44 -29.51 -10.12
C LEU A 42 -29.83 -28.11 -10.61
N PHE A 43 -29.54 -27.07 -9.83
CA PHE A 43 -29.76 -25.68 -10.22
C PHE A 43 -28.95 -25.31 -11.47
N PHE A 44 -27.64 -25.54 -11.44
CA PHE A 44 -26.73 -25.16 -12.53
C PHE A 44 -27.07 -25.88 -13.84
N PHE A 45 -27.31 -27.19 -13.81
CA PHE A 45 -27.68 -27.93 -15.01
C PHE A 45 -29.09 -27.58 -15.50
N GLY A 46 -30.04 -27.35 -14.61
CA GLY A 46 -31.41 -26.97 -14.99
C GLY A 46 -31.45 -25.64 -15.73
N PHE A 47 -30.93 -24.58 -15.10
CA PHE A 47 -30.92 -23.23 -15.69
C PHE A 47 -29.89 -23.12 -16.82
N GLY A 48 -28.69 -23.67 -16.63
CA GLY A 48 -27.64 -23.66 -17.65
C GLY A 48 -28.05 -24.39 -18.92
N PHE A 49 -28.82 -25.48 -18.83
CA PHE A 49 -29.34 -26.16 -20.03
C PHE A 49 -30.31 -25.27 -20.83
N ILE A 50 -31.27 -24.63 -20.15
CA ILE A 50 -32.23 -23.72 -20.79
C ILE A 50 -31.49 -22.57 -21.47
N GLU A 51 -30.50 -22.00 -20.78
CA GLU A 51 -29.68 -20.91 -21.30
C GLU A 51 -28.83 -21.33 -22.50
N ILE A 52 -28.22 -22.52 -22.48
CA ILE A 52 -27.44 -23.05 -23.62
C ILE A 52 -28.33 -23.25 -24.84
N VAL A 53 -29.54 -23.78 -24.67
CA VAL A 53 -30.51 -23.94 -25.77
C VAL A 53 -30.89 -22.58 -26.34
N TYR A 54 -31.16 -21.59 -25.48
CA TYR A 54 -31.49 -20.24 -25.92
C TYR A 54 -30.30 -19.54 -26.60
N PHE A 55 -29.09 -19.71 -26.07
CA PHE A 55 -27.85 -19.19 -26.64
C PHE A 55 -27.61 -19.76 -28.04
N SER A 56 -27.79 -21.08 -28.20
CA SER A 56 -27.69 -21.75 -29.51
C SER A 56 -28.68 -21.15 -30.53
N SER A 57 -29.92 -20.90 -30.11
CA SER A 57 -30.92 -20.23 -30.96
C SER A 57 -30.47 -18.83 -31.39
N GLN A 58 -29.88 -18.05 -30.48
CA GLN A 58 -29.45 -16.68 -30.77
C GLN A 58 -28.15 -16.61 -31.59
N LEU A 59 -27.27 -17.62 -31.49
CA LEU A 59 -26.08 -17.74 -32.33
C LEU A 59 -26.41 -17.87 -33.83
N THR A 60 -27.54 -18.48 -34.19
CA THR A 60 -27.95 -18.55 -35.61
C THR A 60 -28.20 -17.18 -36.24
N LYS A 61 -28.53 -16.17 -35.42
CA LYS A 61 -28.78 -14.78 -35.84
C LYS A 61 -27.53 -13.92 -35.76
N PHE A 62 -26.38 -14.47 -35.36
CA PHE A 62 -25.11 -13.77 -35.26
C PHE A 62 -24.69 -13.12 -36.59
N THR A 63 -24.87 -13.84 -37.70
CA THR A 63 -24.56 -13.38 -39.06
C THR A 63 -25.49 -12.27 -39.56
N ARG A 64 -26.66 -12.06 -38.92
CA ARG A 64 -27.66 -11.05 -39.30
C ARG A 64 -27.52 -9.71 -38.56
N GLY A 65 -26.42 -9.51 -37.83
CA GLY A 65 -26.11 -8.25 -37.14
C GLY A 65 -25.67 -8.39 -35.68
N GLY A 66 -25.76 -9.60 -35.12
CA GLY A 66 -25.30 -9.90 -33.75
C GLY A 66 -23.79 -9.83 -33.56
N TYR A 67 -23.00 -9.89 -34.64
CA TYR A 67 -21.53 -9.81 -34.58
C TYR A 67 -21.00 -8.43 -34.17
N LEU A 68 -21.74 -7.35 -34.44
CA LEU A 68 -21.31 -5.98 -34.15
C LEU A 68 -21.07 -5.72 -32.65
N PRO A 69 -22.06 -5.95 -31.75
CA PRO A 69 -21.84 -5.78 -30.30
C PRO A 69 -20.79 -6.76 -29.74
N THR A 70 -20.70 -7.98 -30.27
CA THR A 70 -19.68 -8.95 -29.84
C THR A 70 -18.28 -8.49 -30.19
N LEU A 71 -18.08 -7.95 -31.40
CA LEU A 71 -16.79 -7.41 -31.82
C LEU A 71 -16.41 -6.18 -30.98
N LEU A 72 -17.38 -5.30 -30.70
CA LEU A 72 -17.15 -4.14 -29.83
C LEU A 72 -16.80 -4.55 -28.39
N ALA A 73 -17.52 -5.54 -27.84
CA ALA A 73 -17.24 -6.07 -26.51
C ALA A 73 -15.85 -6.73 -26.45
N LEU A 74 -15.47 -7.48 -27.48
CA LEU A 74 -14.14 -8.10 -27.60
C LEU A 74 -13.05 -7.02 -27.68
N PHE A 75 -13.26 -5.97 -28.47
CA PHE A 75 -12.33 -4.84 -28.55
C PHE A 75 -12.16 -4.16 -27.18
N LEU A 76 -13.25 -3.78 -26.52
CA LEU A 76 -13.17 -3.14 -25.19
C LEU A 76 -12.53 -4.06 -24.14
N THR A 77 -12.82 -5.37 -24.20
CA THR A 77 -12.19 -6.37 -23.32
C THR A 77 -10.68 -6.45 -23.58
N MET A 78 -10.23 -6.40 -24.83
CA MET A 78 -8.80 -6.35 -25.16
C MET A 78 -8.14 -5.08 -24.61
N VAL A 79 -8.78 -3.92 -24.76
CA VAL A 79 -8.27 -2.65 -24.19
C VAL A 79 -8.11 -2.75 -22.68
N MET A 80 -9.15 -3.20 -21.96
CA MET A 80 -9.12 -3.35 -20.51
C MET A 80 -8.15 -4.44 -20.06
N GLY A 81 -8.03 -5.54 -20.82
CA GLY A 81 -7.08 -6.62 -20.56
C GLY A 81 -5.63 -6.15 -20.68
N ILE A 82 -5.29 -5.39 -21.73
CA ILE A 82 -3.97 -4.77 -21.90
C ILE A 82 -3.70 -3.78 -20.76
N TRP A 83 -4.68 -2.92 -20.43
CA TRP A 83 -4.54 -1.96 -19.34
C TRP A 83 -4.27 -2.65 -18.00
N HIS A 84 -5.06 -3.67 -17.66
CA HIS A 84 -4.92 -4.44 -16.43
C HIS A 84 -3.58 -5.19 -16.39
N TYR A 85 -3.18 -5.83 -17.48
CA TYR A 85 -1.90 -6.53 -17.58
C TYR A 85 -0.72 -5.60 -17.29
N VAL A 86 -0.65 -4.44 -17.97
CA VAL A 86 0.45 -3.48 -17.77
C VAL A 86 0.42 -2.88 -16.36
N HIS A 87 -0.75 -2.52 -15.85
CA HIS A 87 -0.86 -2.03 -14.46
C HIS A 87 -0.39 -3.06 -13.43
N LYS A 88 -0.73 -4.33 -13.64
CA LYS A 88 -0.30 -5.43 -12.77
C LYS A 88 1.21 -5.61 -12.82
N GLU A 89 1.80 -5.68 -14.00
CA GLU A 89 3.26 -5.83 -14.15
C GLU A 89 4.01 -4.63 -13.57
N ARG A 90 3.52 -3.41 -13.80
CA ARG A 90 4.05 -2.18 -13.18
C ARG A 90 4.05 -2.27 -11.65
N TYR A 91 2.93 -2.68 -11.05
CA TYR A 91 2.83 -2.85 -9.60
C TYR A 91 3.76 -3.95 -9.08
N MET A 92 3.87 -5.07 -9.81
CA MET A 92 4.78 -6.15 -9.45
C MET A 92 6.24 -5.73 -9.56
N PHE A 93 6.61 -4.89 -10.53
CA PHE A 93 7.93 -4.30 -10.66
C PHE A 93 8.26 -3.42 -9.44
N GLU A 94 7.36 -2.51 -9.05
CA GLU A 94 7.55 -1.68 -7.84
C GLU A 94 7.71 -2.53 -6.58
N LEU A 95 6.92 -3.61 -6.45
CA LEU A 95 6.99 -4.48 -5.28
C LEU A 95 8.29 -5.29 -5.22
N LYS A 96 8.82 -5.73 -6.37
CA LYS A 96 10.09 -6.46 -6.46
C LYS A 96 11.29 -5.55 -6.25
N ASN A 97 11.25 -4.33 -6.81
CA ASN A 97 12.31 -3.33 -6.71
C ASN A 97 12.11 -2.36 -5.53
N LYS A 98 11.32 -2.76 -4.53
CA LYS A 98 11.17 -1.97 -3.30
C LYS A 98 12.51 -1.86 -2.58
N ILE A 99 12.76 -0.69 -2.03
CA ILE A 99 13.99 -0.43 -1.30
C ILE A 99 13.78 -0.78 0.18
N SER A 100 14.79 -1.38 0.79
CA SER A 100 14.84 -1.69 2.22
C SER A 100 15.03 -0.41 3.06
N ASN A 101 14.65 -0.48 4.33
CA ASN A 101 14.87 0.63 5.27
C ASN A 101 16.36 0.95 5.45
N THR A 102 17.26 0.00 5.20
CA THR A 102 18.72 0.20 5.27
C THR A 102 19.21 1.27 4.30
N TYR A 103 18.54 1.48 3.17
CA TYR A 103 18.90 2.55 2.24
C TYR A 103 18.74 3.94 2.86
N LEU A 104 17.77 4.14 3.79
CA LEU A 104 17.69 5.39 4.51
C LEU A 104 18.94 5.64 5.35
N ASN A 105 19.58 4.60 5.89
CA ASN A 105 20.86 4.71 6.61
C ASN A 105 22.03 5.07 5.69
N GLU A 106 21.96 4.67 4.42
CA GLU A 106 22.99 5.04 3.45
C GLU A 106 22.83 6.49 3.03
N VAL A 107 21.59 6.91 2.71
CA VAL A 107 21.24 8.30 2.41
C VAL A 107 21.54 9.21 3.60
N ALA A 108 21.33 8.70 4.80
CA ALA A 108 21.61 9.33 6.07
C ALA A 108 23.06 9.73 6.28
N ASN A 109 23.93 8.75 6.09
CA ASN A 109 25.36 8.91 6.31
C ASN A 109 26.06 9.56 5.12
N ASN A 110 25.32 9.83 4.03
CA ASN A 110 25.87 10.47 2.85
C ASN A 110 25.90 12.00 3.02
N PRO A 111 27.10 12.62 3.12
CA PRO A 111 27.23 14.06 3.33
C PRO A 111 26.75 14.89 2.12
N ASP A 112 26.61 14.29 0.95
CA ASP A 112 26.19 14.99 -0.27
C ASP A 112 24.68 15.26 -0.29
N VAL A 113 23.89 14.54 0.51
CA VAL A 113 22.43 14.68 0.55
C VAL A 113 22.02 15.76 1.55
N ARG A 114 21.56 16.90 1.03
CA ARG A 114 21.15 18.05 1.87
C ARG A 114 19.70 17.95 2.33
N ARG A 115 19.43 18.27 3.60
CA ARG A 115 18.05 18.41 4.08
C ARG A 115 17.51 19.82 3.84
N VAL A 116 16.40 19.91 3.11
CA VAL A 116 15.67 21.17 2.90
C VAL A 116 14.52 21.27 3.91
N PRO A 117 14.28 22.46 4.50
CA PRO A 117 13.18 22.65 5.43
C PRO A 117 11.83 22.56 4.70
N GLY A 118 10.86 21.86 5.28
CA GLY A 118 9.54 21.62 4.68
C GLY A 118 9.08 20.17 4.78
N ILE A 119 7.86 19.91 4.32
CA ILE A 119 7.25 18.57 4.29
C ILE A 119 7.15 18.08 2.84
N GLY A 120 7.73 16.93 2.55
CA GLY A 120 7.61 16.26 1.26
C GLY A 120 6.58 15.13 1.31
N LEU A 121 5.44 15.30 0.65
CA LEU A 121 4.42 14.25 0.51
C LEU A 121 4.67 13.47 -0.78
N MET A 122 5.10 12.22 -0.67
CA MET A 122 5.39 11.36 -1.81
C MET A 122 4.26 10.35 -2.03
N TYR A 123 3.53 10.49 -3.13
CA TYR A 123 2.42 9.61 -3.47
C TYR A 123 2.93 8.34 -4.13
N SER A 124 2.58 7.17 -3.57
CA SER A 124 2.92 5.86 -4.12
C SER A 124 1.82 4.82 -3.88
N GLU A 125 1.66 3.90 -4.82
CA GLU A 125 0.73 2.76 -4.70
C GLU A 125 1.27 1.66 -3.75
N LEU A 126 2.54 1.74 -3.35
CA LEU A 126 3.22 0.75 -2.53
C LEU A 126 2.95 0.93 -1.03
N VAL A 127 2.28 -0.04 -0.40
CA VAL A 127 1.95 -0.03 1.04
C VAL A 127 3.13 -0.47 1.92
N GLN A 128 4.07 -1.22 1.36
CA GLN A 128 5.18 -1.85 2.06
C GLN A 128 6.53 -1.58 1.40
N GLY A 129 7.48 -1.05 2.17
CA GLY A 129 8.82 -0.68 1.70
C GLY A 129 8.90 0.77 1.23
N ILE A 130 10.08 1.16 0.80
CA ILE A 130 10.32 2.50 0.23
C ILE A 130 10.17 2.39 -1.28
N PRO A 131 9.35 3.24 -1.93
CA PRO A 131 9.17 3.22 -3.38
C PRO A 131 10.50 3.44 -4.12
N PRO A 132 10.79 2.69 -5.20
CA PRO A 132 12.05 2.81 -5.95
C PRO A 132 12.31 4.22 -6.51
N ILE A 133 11.25 4.98 -6.79
CA ILE A 133 11.35 6.37 -7.23
C ILE A 133 12.11 7.26 -6.24
N PHE A 134 12.12 6.90 -4.96
CA PHE A 134 12.80 7.68 -3.93
C PHE A 134 14.31 7.66 -4.10
N SER A 135 14.91 6.50 -4.40
CA SER A 135 16.35 6.44 -4.68
C SER A 135 16.68 7.12 -5.99
N HIS A 136 15.84 6.97 -7.01
CA HIS A 136 16.01 7.66 -8.29
C HIS A 136 15.98 9.18 -8.14
N LEU A 137 15.07 9.69 -7.29
CA LEU A 137 14.98 11.11 -6.97
C LEU A 137 16.24 11.60 -6.27
N ILE A 138 16.72 10.89 -5.23
CA ILE A 138 17.92 11.29 -4.49
C ILE A 138 19.17 11.25 -5.38
N GLY A 139 19.28 10.26 -6.27
CA GLY A 139 20.38 10.18 -7.23
C GLY A 139 20.38 11.32 -8.25
N SER A 140 19.20 11.85 -8.59
CA SER A 140 19.06 12.97 -9.54
C SER A 140 19.17 14.34 -8.86
N ILE A 141 18.61 14.45 -7.64
CA ILE A 141 18.57 15.65 -6.83
C ILE A 141 18.96 15.23 -5.41
N PRO A 142 20.21 15.50 -4.97
CA PRO A 142 20.70 15.10 -3.65
C PRO A 142 20.14 16.02 -2.55
N SER A 143 18.82 16.08 -2.44
CA SER A 143 18.11 16.83 -1.41
C SER A 143 16.84 16.12 -0.95
N ILE A 144 16.64 16.05 0.36
CA ILE A 144 15.43 15.46 0.97
C ILE A 144 14.73 16.50 1.86
N HIS A 145 13.41 16.38 2.00
CA HIS A 145 12.67 17.26 2.90
C HIS A 145 12.93 16.90 4.36
N SER A 146 12.77 17.88 5.25
CA SER A 146 12.97 17.70 6.68
C SER A 146 12.00 16.70 7.32
N ILE A 147 10.82 16.55 6.72
CA ILE A 147 9.84 15.50 7.00
C ILE A 147 9.41 14.93 5.65
N VAL A 148 9.47 13.61 5.49
CA VAL A 148 9.00 12.93 4.28
C VAL A 148 7.86 12.00 4.67
N VAL A 149 6.72 12.10 3.98
CA VAL A 149 5.58 11.21 4.19
C VAL A 149 5.29 10.48 2.89
N PHE A 150 5.46 9.15 2.89
CA PHE A 150 4.99 8.30 1.80
C PHE A 150 3.47 8.09 1.95
N VAL A 151 2.69 8.68 1.06
CA VAL A 151 1.23 8.63 1.07
C VAL A 151 0.75 7.56 0.09
N SER A 152 0.01 6.57 0.59
CA SER A 152 -0.58 5.50 -0.21
C SER A 152 -2.09 5.49 -0.08
N ILE A 153 -2.79 5.89 -1.14
CA ILE A 153 -4.25 5.89 -1.19
C ILE A 153 -4.74 4.49 -1.60
N LYS A 154 -5.62 3.89 -0.78
CA LYS A 154 -6.21 2.57 -1.02
C LYS A 154 -7.72 2.59 -0.87
N ALA A 155 -8.41 2.17 -1.95
CA ALA A 155 -9.84 1.92 -1.94
C ALA A 155 -10.12 0.63 -1.18
N ILE A 156 -11.05 0.67 -0.23
CA ILE A 156 -11.53 -0.49 0.51
C ILE A 156 -13.03 -0.72 0.24
N PRO A 157 -13.52 -1.98 0.28
CA PRO A 157 -14.88 -2.35 -0.15
C PRO A 157 -15.94 -2.03 0.92
N VAL A 158 -15.91 -0.83 1.49
CA VAL A 158 -16.90 -0.30 2.45
C VAL A 158 -17.41 1.05 1.97
N SER A 159 -18.61 1.46 2.40
CA SER A 159 -19.24 2.70 1.93
C SER A 159 -18.40 3.92 2.27
N SER A 160 -18.07 4.07 3.56
CA SER A 160 -17.29 5.19 4.08
C SER A 160 -16.43 4.70 5.25
N VAL A 161 -15.23 5.24 5.37
CA VAL A 161 -14.27 4.91 6.44
C VAL A 161 -14.38 5.97 7.54
N ALA A 162 -14.40 5.55 8.80
CA ALA A 162 -14.32 6.45 9.94
C ALA A 162 -13.04 7.30 9.89
N SER A 163 -13.11 8.56 10.33
CA SER A 163 -11.98 9.50 10.24
C SER A 163 -10.73 9.02 10.99
N GLU A 164 -10.90 8.28 12.08
CA GLU A 164 -9.83 7.68 12.89
C GLU A 164 -9.10 6.53 12.17
N GLU A 165 -9.79 5.75 11.35
CA GLU A 165 -9.20 4.64 10.58
C GLU A 165 -8.76 5.04 9.17
N ARG A 166 -9.05 6.29 8.77
CA ARG A 166 -8.78 6.83 7.44
C ARG A 166 -7.28 7.00 7.19
N PHE A 167 -6.54 7.48 8.17
CA PHE A 167 -5.12 7.78 8.06
C PHE A 167 -4.30 6.86 8.98
N LEU A 168 -3.66 5.85 8.40
CA LEU A 168 -2.81 4.94 9.16
C LEU A 168 -1.35 5.31 8.99
N PHE A 169 -0.79 5.91 10.03
CA PHE A 169 0.61 6.27 10.08
C PHE A 169 1.48 5.13 10.62
N ARG A 170 2.68 5.02 10.07
CA ARG A 170 3.79 4.22 10.58
C ARG A 170 5.08 4.97 10.34
N GLN A 171 5.97 4.97 11.31
CA GLN A 171 7.30 5.54 11.13
C GLN A 171 8.21 4.51 10.43
N VAL A 172 9.03 4.99 9.49
CA VAL A 172 10.05 4.17 8.83
C VAL A 172 11.34 4.31 9.63
N GLU A 173 12.00 3.21 9.93
CA GLU A 173 13.28 3.23 10.66
C GLU A 173 14.44 3.65 9.75
N PRO A 174 15.43 4.42 10.27
CA PRO A 174 15.54 4.94 11.63
C PRO A 174 14.72 6.21 11.90
N ARG A 175 14.32 6.40 13.17
CA ARG A 175 13.46 7.51 13.60
C ARG A 175 14.05 8.91 13.35
N GLU A 176 15.38 9.02 13.38
CA GLU A 176 16.15 10.25 13.16
C GLU A 176 15.91 10.91 11.78
N TYR A 177 15.38 10.14 10.83
CA TYR A 177 15.11 10.59 9.47
C TYR A 177 13.72 11.21 9.29
N ARG A 178 12.84 11.09 10.29
CA ARG A 178 11.47 11.67 10.26
C ARG A 178 10.74 11.33 8.96
N VAL A 179 10.94 10.09 8.53
CA VAL A 179 10.28 9.49 7.37
C VAL A 179 9.09 8.71 7.90
N PHE A 180 7.91 9.08 7.43
CA PHE A 180 6.65 8.45 7.80
C PHE A 180 6.03 7.80 6.58
N ARG A 181 5.24 6.77 6.81
CA ARG A 181 4.33 6.19 5.83
C ARG A 181 2.91 6.44 6.32
N CYS A 182 2.06 6.91 5.42
CA CYS A 182 0.64 7.07 5.65
C CYS A 182 -0.14 6.25 4.63
N VAL A 183 -0.96 5.31 5.10
CA VAL A 183 -1.93 4.61 4.27
C VAL A 183 -3.28 5.29 4.45
N VAL A 184 -3.77 5.88 3.37
CA VAL A 184 -5.05 6.59 3.32
C VAL A 184 -6.10 5.64 2.80
N ARG A 185 -7.01 5.20 3.67
CA ARG A 185 -8.11 4.31 3.32
C ARG A 185 -9.33 5.12 2.91
N HIS A 186 -9.96 4.77 1.81
CA HIS A 186 -11.22 5.38 1.39
C HIS A 186 -12.23 4.32 0.96
N GLY A 187 -13.49 4.55 1.31
CA GLY A 187 -14.63 3.77 0.83
C GLY A 187 -15.02 4.15 -0.58
N TYR A 188 -16.00 3.43 -1.13
CA TYR A 188 -16.50 3.70 -2.49
C TYR A 188 -17.36 4.97 -2.59
N ASN A 189 -17.95 5.44 -1.49
CA ASN A 189 -18.67 6.72 -1.43
C ASN A 189 -17.81 7.87 -0.88
N ASP A 190 -16.57 7.59 -0.45
CA ASP A 190 -15.68 8.62 0.08
C ASP A 190 -15.08 9.44 -1.06
N VAL A 191 -15.34 10.74 -1.05
CA VAL A 191 -14.69 11.69 -1.96
C VAL A 191 -13.44 12.22 -1.28
N LEU A 192 -12.30 12.15 -1.96
CA LEU A 192 -11.13 12.95 -1.56
C LEU A 192 -11.48 14.40 -1.88
N GLY A 193 -11.85 15.16 -0.84
CA GLY A 193 -12.35 16.53 -0.93
C GLY A 193 -11.31 17.54 -1.40
N ASP A 194 -11.38 18.76 -0.86
CA ASP A 194 -10.46 19.83 -1.23
C ASP A 194 -9.00 19.47 -0.83
N PRO A 195 -8.00 19.69 -1.70
CA PRO A 195 -6.59 19.41 -1.37
C PRO A 195 -6.11 20.04 -0.06
N VAL A 196 -6.61 21.22 0.31
CA VAL A 196 -6.20 21.93 1.53
C VAL A 196 -6.79 21.26 2.77
N GLU A 197 -8.05 20.83 2.69
CA GLU A 197 -8.69 20.08 3.78
C GLU A 197 -7.99 18.73 3.97
N PHE A 198 -7.71 18.01 2.88
CA PHE A 198 -6.99 16.75 2.93
C PHE A 198 -5.58 16.90 3.53
N GLU A 199 -4.84 17.94 3.12
CA GLU A 199 -3.53 18.28 3.71
C GLU A 199 -3.66 18.52 5.22
N SER A 200 -4.66 19.30 5.64
CA SER A 200 -4.87 19.63 7.05
C SER A 200 -5.19 18.39 7.89
N GLN A 201 -6.07 17.51 7.39
CA GLN A 201 -6.40 16.24 8.05
C GLN A 201 -5.17 15.32 8.14
N LEU A 202 -4.39 15.19 7.06
CA LEU A 202 -3.18 14.38 7.04
C LEU A 202 -2.16 14.84 8.08
N ILE A 203 -1.93 16.15 8.19
CA ILE A 203 -0.98 16.73 9.15
C ILE A 203 -1.51 16.58 10.59
N GLN A 204 -2.81 16.76 10.82
CA GLN A 204 -3.41 16.54 12.13
C GLN A 204 -3.25 15.09 12.58
N SER A 205 -3.51 14.12 11.70
CA SER A 205 -3.30 12.70 11.98
C SER A 205 -1.83 12.35 12.19
N LEU A 206 -0.89 12.99 11.49
CA LEU A 206 0.54 12.84 11.74
C LEU A 206 0.93 13.29 13.15
N LYS A 207 0.43 14.45 13.59
CA LYS A 207 0.67 14.96 14.95
C LYS A 207 0.09 14.02 16.01
N ALA A 208 -1.13 13.54 15.81
CA ALA A 208 -1.77 12.59 16.72
C ALA A 208 -0.96 11.29 16.84
N TYR A 209 -0.46 10.75 15.73
CA TYR A 209 0.41 9.58 15.71
C TYR A 209 1.71 9.79 16.51
N VAL A 210 2.39 10.92 16.30
CA VAL A 210 3.63 11.26 17.02
C VAL A 210 3.39 11.41 18.52
N GLN A 211 2.24 11.97 18.90
CA GLN A 211 1.84 12.07 20.30
C GLN A 211 1.63 10.66 20.90
N GLU A 212 0.80 9.81 20.29
CA GLU A 212 0.47 8.47 20.77
C GLU A 212 1.69 7.53 20.86
N HIS A 213 2.52 7.46 19.81
CA HIS A 213 3.66 6.53 19.77
C HIS A 213 4.74 6.85 20.81
N ASN A 214 4.92 8.12 21.17
CA ASN A 214 5.87 8.50 22.19
C ASN A 214 5.35 8.13 23.60
N TYR A 215 4.04 8.19 23.86
CA TYR A 215 3.46 7.67 25.11
C TYR A 215 3.62 6.14 25.22
N SER A 216 3.33 5.37 24.18
CA SER A 216 3.48 3.91 24.21
C SER A 216 4.93 3.44 24.37
N THR A 217 5.90 4.14 23.77
CA THR A 217 7.33 3.82 23.98
C THR A 217 7.74 4.12 25.44
N THR A 218 7.22 5.21 26.03
CA THR A 218 7.49 5.58 27.42
C THR A 218 6.93 4.55 28.41
N GLU A 219 5.74 3.98 28.16
CA GLU A 219 5.16 2.94 29.02
C GLU A 219 5.96 1.62 29.00
N VAL A 220 6.49 1.24 27.83
CA VAL A 220 7.33 0.04 27.69
C VAL A 220 8.67 0.22 28.41
N GLU A 221 9.32 1.37 28.26
CA GLU A 221 10.58 1.68 28.97
C GLU A 221 10.38 1.79 30.49
N VAL A 222 9.24 2.30 30.96
CA VAL A 222 8.91 2.35 32.40
C VAL A 222 8.61 0.94 32.95
N SER A 223 7.96 0.06 32.17
CA SER A 223 7.65 -1.30 32.60
C SER A 223 8.89 -2.22 32.61
N GLU A 224 9.85 -2.02 31.70
CA GLU A 224 11.13 -2.73 31.72
C GLU A 224 12.00 -2.27 32.90
N ASN A 225 12.07 -0.95 33.16
CA ASN A 225 12.83 -0.41 34.30
C ASN A 225 12.19 -0.76 35.67
N ALA A 226 10.87 -0.91 35.75
CA ALA A 226 10.19 -1.35 36.97
C ALA A 226 10.46 -2.83 37.31
N THR A 227 10.78 -3.65 36.31
CA THR A 227 11.09 -5.08 36.51
C THR A 227 12.53 -5.28 37.02
N GLU A 228 13.44 -4.35 36.75
CA GLU A 228 14.82 -4.40 37.26
C GLU A 228 15.00 -3.79 38.67
N GLN A 229 14.01 -3.07 39.22
CA GLN A 229 14.14 -2.38 40.51
C GLN A 229 13.49 -3.10 41.71
N VAL A 230 12.97 -4.32 41.57
CA VAL A 230 12.39 -5.09 42.68
C VAL A 230 13.18 -6.37 42.93
N THR A 231 14.42 -6.27 43.41
CA THR A 231 15.04 -7.30 44.28
C THR A 231 16.35 -6.80 44.88
N VAL A 232 16.32 -5.99 45.95
CA VAL A 232 17.35 -6.04 47.01
C VAL A 232 16.74 -5.53 48.33
N VAL A 233 17.16 -6.16 49.44
CA VAL A 233 17.02 -5.79 50.88
C VAL A 233 15.80 -6.44 51.58
N GLU A 234 15.89 -7.24 52.65
CA GLU A 234 16.95 -7.90 53.45
C GLU A 234 16.24 -8.88 54.42
N SER A 235 16.88 -9.97 54.86
CA SER A 235 17.09 -10.28 56.29
C SER A 235 17.59 -11.71 56.53
N SER A 236 18.62 -11.79 57.37
CA SER A 236 19.37 -12.92 57.93
C SER A 236 18.55 -13.86 58.85
N ASP A 237 18.80 -15.18 58.83
CA ASP A 237 19.55 -15.93 59.88
C ASP A 237 19.42 -17.48 59.78
N LYS A 238 20.59 -18.15 59.86
CA LYS A 238 20.94 -19.44 60.52
C LYS A 238 20.52 -20.85 60.01
N ARG A 239 21.61 -21.63 59.81
CA ARG A 239 21.93 -23.03 60.27
C ARG A 239 21.75 -24.24 59.32
N GLU A 240 22.92 -24.74 58.91
CA GLU A 240 23.48 -26.11 58.97
C GLU A 240 22.79 -27.36 58.34
N ALA A 241 23.61 -28.04 57.51
CA ALA A 241 23.87 -29.49 57.44
C ALA A 241 23.30 -30.35 56.27
N HIS A 242 24.27 -30.85 55.48
CA HIS A 242 24.47 -32.20 54.92
C HIS A 242 23.66 -32.77 53.73
N GLN A 243 24.48 -33.25 52.76
CA GLN A 243 24.48 -34.55 52.05
C GLN A 243 23.89 -34.69 50.62
N SER A 244 24.85 -34.78 49.67
CA SER A 244 25.07 -35.83 48.65
C SER A 244 24.08 -36.12 47.50
N SER A 245 24.66 -36.09 46.29
CA SER A 245 24.46 -36.94 45.09
C SER A 245 23.20 -36.76 44.24
N ASP A 246 23.36 -36.28 43.00
CA ASP A 246 23.56 -37.18 41.83
C ASP A 246 23.88 -36.43 40.52
N LYS A 247 24.54 -37.16 39.62
CA LYS A 247 25.08 -36.75 38.31
C LYS A 247 24.00 -36.58 37.23
N ILE A 248 24.29 -35.78 36.19
CA ILE A 248 24.33 -36.12 34.72
C ILE A 248 24.18 -34.86 33.82
N ILE A 249 25.28 -34.49 33.11
CA ILE A 249 25.45 -34.16 31.65
C ILE A 249 24.39 -33.24 30.96
N GLN A 250 24.65 -32.21 30.13
CA GLN A 250 25.82 -31.49 29.59
C GLN A 250 25.33 -30.40 28.60
N ASN A 251 26.17 -29.39 28.33
CA ASN A 251 26.29 -28.52 27.14
C ASN A 251 25.37 -27.29 26.99
N GLN A 252 25.91 -26.07 27.21
CA GLN A 252 26.74 -25.25 26.31
C GLN A 252 25.93 -24.46 25.27
N SER A 253 25.77 -23.15 25.52
CA SER A 253 25.99 -22.13 24.50
C SER A 253 26.50 -20.85 25.15
N THR A 254 27.52 -20.32 24.50
CA THR A 254 28.47 -19.26 24.86
C THR A 254 27.85 -17.87 24.91
N SER A 255 28.08 -17.15 26.00
CA SER A 255 27.97 -15.69 26.10
C SER A 255 29.24 -15.01 25.58
N PRO A 256 29.16 -13.85 24.91
CA PRO A 256 30.24 -12.88 24.92
C PRO A 256 29.93 -11.78 25.95
N SER A 257 30.73 -11.78 27.01
CA SER A 257 30.82 -10.70 27.99
C SER A 257 31.44 -9.46 27.37
N PHE A 258 30.71 -8.34 27.37
CA PHE A 258 31.28 -7.00 27.19
C PHE A 258 31.07 -6.19 28.46
N ASN A 259 32.06 -6.27 29.35
CA ASN A 259 32.23 -5.31 30.44
C ASN A 259 33.12 -4.17 29.94
N SER A 260 32.52 -3.02 29.66
CA SER A 260 33.13 -1.70 29.88
C SER A 260 32.14 -0.60 29.52
N ILE A 261 31.79 0.27 30.46
CA ILE A 261 32.17 1.69 30.44
C ILE A 261 31.68 2.37 31.73
N ARG A 262 32.55 3.25 32.21
CA ARG A 262 32.55 4.02 33.46
C ARG A 262 31.26 4.81 33.70
N SER A 263 30.84 4.81 34.95
CA SER A 263 30.02 5.85 35.55
C SER A 263 30.74 7.19 35.51
N LEU A 264 30.12 8.18 34.85
CA LEU A 264 30.23 9.58 35.24
C LEU A 264 28.82 10.07 35.53
N GLY A 265 28.57 10.38 36.79
CA GLY A 265 27.35 11.04 37.23
C GLY A 265 27.24 12.45 36.66
N GLY A 266 26.01 12.82 36.31
CA GLY A 266 25.65 14.15 35.87
C GLY A 266 24.15 14.28 35.65
N ASN A 267 23.44 14.61 36.72
CA ASN A 267 22.11 15.23 36.78
C ASN A 267 20.94 14.54 36.06
N VAL A 268 20.22 13.74 36.86
CA VAL A 268 18.78 13.51 36.73
C VAL A 268 18.06 14.84 36.94
N ALA A 269 17.52 15.43 35.86
CA ALA A 269 16.28 16.22 35.83
C ALA A 269 16.05 16.76 34.42
N ASN A 270 15.31 16.02 33.58
CA ASN A 270 14.20 16.56 32.80
C ASN A 270 13.46 15.44 32.06
N SER A 271 12.14 15.54 32.11
CA SER A 271 11.08 14.61 31.75
C SER A 271 11.06 14.18 30.27
N PRO A 272 10.64 12.94 29.92
CA PRO A 272 10.43 12.51 28.53
C PRO A 272 9.30 13.27 27.79
N ILE A 273 8.51 14.08 28.51
CA ILE A 273 7.46 14.96 27.98
C ILE A 273 8.03 16.08 27.09
N HIS A 274 9.30 16.48 27.27
CA HIS A 274 9.89 17.56 26.49
C HIS A 274 10.19 17.19 25.03
N GLY A 275 10.45 15.91 24.72
CA GLY A 275 10.77 15.47 23.36
C GLY A 275 9.59 15.56 22.40
N VAL A 276 8.38 15.19 22.86
CA VAL A 276 7.17 15.21 22.03
C VAL A 276 6.78 16.63 21.62
N GLU A 277 6.83 17.56 22.56
CA GLU A 277 6.53 18.97 22.31
C GLU A 277 7.53 19.58 21.32
N GLU A 278 8.80 19.18 21.37
CA GLU A 278 9.81 19.60 20.40
C GLU A 278 9.59 19.02 19.01
N GLU A 279 9.15 17.76 18.92
CA GLU A 279 8.77 17.12 17.65
C GLU A 279 7.53 17.76 17.02
N LEU A 280 6.50 18.04 17.82
CA LEU A 280 5.30 18.75 17.37
C LEU A 280 5.64 20.16 16.87
N LYS A 281 6.44 20.92 17.63
CA LYS A 281 6.96 22.23 17.18
C LYS A 281 7.80 22.12 15.92
N PHE A 282 8.52 21.02 15.73
CA PHE A 282 9.28 20.79 14.51
C PHE A 282 8.36 20.57 13.30
N ILE A 283 7.28 19.79 13.46
CA ILE A 283 6.26 19.62 12.42
C ILE A 283 5.64 20.97 12.05
N ASP A 284 5.32 21.81 13.03
CA ASP A 284 4.77 23.15 12.79
C ASP A 284 5.73 24.05 12.01
N ARG A 285 7.00 24.11 12.43
CA ARG A 285 8.04 24.85 11.68
C ARG A 285 8.23 24.31 10.26
N ALA A 286 8.13 23.00 10.05
CA ALA A 286 8.22 22.41 8.72
C ALA A 286 6.99 22.76 7.87
N LEU A 287 5.80 22.79 8.46
CA LEU A 287 4.56 23.19 7.79
C LEU A 287 4.60 24.66 7.34
N GLU A 288 5.11 25.56 8.17
CA GLU A 288 5.32 26.98 7.83
C GLU A 288 6.25 27.19 6.62
N LYS A 289 7.21 26.29 6.43
CA LYS A 289 8.13 26.31 5.28
C LYS A 289 7.50 25.77 3.99
N GLY A 290 6.35 25.11 4.11
CA GLY A 290 5.53 24.65 3.00
C GLY A 290 5.58 23.14 2.77
N VAL A 291 4.57 22.68 2.04
CA VAL A 291 4.38 21.27 1.65
C VAL A 291 4.59 21.11 0.15
N VAL A 292 5.46 20.18 -0.23
CA VAL A 292 5.73 19.81 -1.63
C VAL A 292 5.14 18.43 -1.90
N TYR A 293 4.37 18.32 -2.97
CA TYR A 293 3.74 17.08 -3.39
C TYR A 293 4.59 16.44 -4.47
N MET A 294 5.04 15.21 -4.26
CA MET A 294 5.80 14.45 -5.22
C MET A 294 4.96 13.31 -5.74
N LEU A 295 4.81 13.23 -7.06
CA LEU A 295 4.12 12.14 -7.73
C LEU A 295 5.08 11.41 -8.66
N ALA A 296 5.17 10.10 -8.50
CA ALA A 296 5.91 9.24 -9.41
C ALA A 296 5.13 9.09 -10.72
N GLU A 297 5.78 9.40 -11.84
CA GLU A 297 5.27 9.13 -13.17
C GLU A 297 6.07 7.99 -13.80
N ALA A 298 5.56 6.77 -13.65
CA ALA A 298 6.17 5.59 -14.25
C ALA A 298 5.83 5.53 -15.76
N GLU A 299 6.87 5.56 -16.60
CA GLU A 299 6.78 5.21 -18.01
C GLU A 299 7.13 3.74 -18.18
N VAL A 300 6.24 2.97 -18.80
CA VAL A 300 6.41 1.51 -18.90
C VAL A 300 6.87 1.15 -20.30
N LEU A 301 8.00 0.47 -20.40
CA LEU A 301 8.58 -0.05 -21.64
C LEU A 301 8.70 -1.57 -21.57
N ALA A 302 8.54 -2.24 -22.71
CA ALA A 302 8.82 -3.67 -22.79
C ALA A 302 10.33 -3.95 -22.70
N HIS A 303 10.70 -4.94 -21.92
CA HIS A 303 12.08 -5.41 -21.79
C HIS A 303 12.68 -5.79 -23.17
N PRO A 304 13.99 -5.54 -23.42
CA PRO A 304 14.62 -5.81 -24.71
C PRO A 304 14.49 -7.26 -25.20
N ASN A 305 14.38 -8.22 -24.28
CA ASN A 305 14.23 -9.64 -24.57
C ASN A 305 12.77 -10.12 -24.69
N SER A 306 11.79 -9.23 -24.54
CA SER A 306 10.37 -9.57 -24.66
C SER A 306 9.97 -9.90 -26.10
N SER A 307 8.91 -10.71 -26.24
CA SER A 307 8.36 -11.08 -27.55
C SER A 307 7.95 -9.84 -28.35
N ILE A 308 8.01 -9.93 -29.69
CA ILE A 308 7.64 -8.81 -30.58
C ILE A 308 6.21 -8.36 -30.31
N PHE A 309 5.30 -9.31 -30.02
CA PHE A 309 3.93 -9.00 -29.64
C PHE A 309 3.86 -8.17 -28.35
N ASN A 310 4.57 -8.57 -27.29
CA ASN A 310 4.60 -7.81 -26.04
C ASN A 310 5.19 -6.41 -26.23
N LYS A 311 6.23 -6.27 -27.07
CA LYS A 311 6.80 -4.97 -27.42
C LYS A 311 5.79 -4.06 -28.12
N ILE A 312 5.02 -4.59 -29.07
CA ILE A 312 3.96 -3.83 -29.75
C ILE A 312 2.89 -3.39 -28.75
N VAL A 313 2.42 -4.32 -27.91
CA VAL A 313 1.36 -4.07 -26.94
C VAL A 313 1.78 -3.02 -25.91
N VAL A 314 2.96 -3.13 -25.32
CA VAL A 314 3.41 -2.21 -24.26
C VAL A 314 3.86 -0.87 -24.85
N ASN A 315 4.74 -0.87 -25.85
CA ASN A 315 5.38 0.37 -26.31
C ASN A 315 4.45 1.23 -27.16
N TYR A 316 3.49 0.64 -27.88
CA TYR A 316 2.58 1.38 -28.78
C TYR A 316 1.14 1.39 -28.27
N VAL A 317 0.53 0.23 -28.05
CA VAL A 317 -0.90 0.15 -27.74
C VAL A 317 -1.20 0.75 -26.36
N TYR A 318 -0.45 0.33 -25.33
CA TYR A 318 -0.60 0.88 -23.98
C TYR A 318 -0.19 2.35 -23.92
N SER A 319 0.92 2.74 -24.55
CA SER A 319 1.37 4.14 -24.54
C SER A 319 0.36 5.07 -25.23
N PHE A 320 -0.28 4.61 -26.32
CA PHE A 320 -1.38 5.32 -26.97
C PHE A 320 -2.58 5.47 -26.03
N PHE A 321 -3.03 4.39 -25.40
CA PHE A 321 -4.13 4.46 -24.45
C PHE A 321 -3.82 5.37 -23.26
N ARG A 322 -2.62 5.26 -22.68
CA ARG A 322 -2.17 6.12 -21.57
C ARG A 322 -2.16 7.61 -21.93
N LYS A 323 -1.82 7.97 -23.17
CA LYS A 323 -1.79 9.37 -23.65
C LYS A 323 -3.19 9.91 -23.96
N ASN A 324 -4.09 9.07 -24.46
CA ASN A 324 -5.43 9.48 -24.88
C ASN A 324 -6.48 9.40 -23.75
N PHE A 325 -6.32 8.48 -22.80
CA PHE A 325 -7.23 8.37 -21.65
C PHE A 325 -6.76 9.25 -20.48
N ARG A 326 -7.74 9.91 -19.84
CA ARG A 326 -7.50 10.86 -18.76
C ARG A 326 -6.74 10.19 -17.61
N GLN A 327 -5.54 10.67 -17.31
CA GLN A 327 -4.76 10.21 -16.15
C GLN A 327 -5.60 10.41 -14.86
N GLY A 328 -5.68 9.38 -14.01
CA GLY A 328 -6.41 9.41 -12.73
C GLY A 328 -5.91 10.43 -11.70
N GLN A 329 -5.03 11.36 -12.08
CA GLN A 329 -4.42 12.36 -11.20
C GLN A 329 -5.43 13.29 -10.52
N ASN A 330 -6.64 13.44 -11.09
CA ASN A 330 -7.71 14.23 -10.47
C ASN A 330 -8.28 13.58 -9.18
N SER A 331 -7.97 12.31 -8.88
CA SER A 331 -8.49 11.63 -7.69
C SER A 331 -7.62 11.77 -6.44
N MET A 332 -6.42 12.37 -6.53
CA MET A 332 -5.44 12.35 -5.43
C MET A 332 -5.44 13.62 -4.55
N ALA A 333 -6.37 14.55 -4.77
CA ALA A 333 -6.46 15.83 -4.03
C ALA A 333 -5.10 16.57 -3.93
N ILE A 334 -4.41 16.72 -5.07
CA ILE A 334 -3.07 17.33 -5.15
C ILE A 334 -3.16 18.78 -5.70
N PRO A 335 -2.64 19.80 -4.99
CA PRO A 335 -2.53 21.15 -5.52
C PRO A 335 -1.53 21.23 -6.68
N ARG A 336 -1.97 21.66 -7.87
CA ARG A 336 -1.12 21.71 -9.07
C ARG A 336 0.11 22.62 -8.96
N LYS A 337 0.03 23.70 -8.17
CA LYS A 337 1.12 24.68 -8.02
C LYS A 337 2.30 24.16 -7.17
N ARG A 338 2.09 23.09 -6.38
CA ARG A 338 3.09 22.52 -5.45
C ARG A 338 3.46 21.07 -5.83
N LEU A 339 3.17 20.67 -7.07
CA LEU A 339 3.38 19.31 -7.56
C LEU A 339 4.71 19.18 -8.31
N LEU A 340 5.60 18.34 -7.80
CA LEU A 340 6.79 17.84 -8.47
C LEU A 340 6.49 16.46 -9.05
N LYS A 341 6.64 16.31 -10.37
CA LYS A 341 6.53 15.01 -11.03
C LYS A 341 7.92 14.43 -11.25
N VAL A 342 8.12 13.20 -10.82
CA VAL A 342 9.39 12.49 -11.00
C VAL A 342 9.15 11.33 -11.95
N GLY A 343 9.74 11.40 -13.14
CA GLY A 343 9.64 10.36 -14.15
C GLY A 343 10.58 9.20 -13.84
N MET A 344 10.13 7.96 -14.03
CA MET A 344 11.02 6.78 -13.99
C MET A 344 10.55 5.76 -15.01
N THR A 345 11.50 5.14 -15.71
CA THR A 345 11.20 4.12 -16.72
C THR A 345 11.21 2.74 -16.07
N TYR A 346 10.12 1.99 -16.23
CA TYR A 346 10.02 0.60 -15.80
C TYR A 346 10.07 -0.30 -17.03
N GLU A 347 11.03 -1.21 -17.03
CA GLU A 347 11.18 -2.23 -18.06
C GLU A 347 10.47 -3.51 -17.58
N ILE A 348 9.38 -3.89 -18.26
CA ILE A 348 8.54 -5.05 -17.93
C ILE A 348 8.54 -6.16 -18.98
#